data_AF-A0A3M2ZU47-F1
#
_entry.id   AF-A0A3M2ZU47-F1
#
_cell.length_a   1.000
_cell.length_b   1.000
_cell.length_c   1.000
_cell.angle_alpha   90.00
_cell.angle_beta   90.00
_cell.angle_gamma   90.00
#
_symmetry.space_group_name_H-M   'P 1'
#
loop_
_entity.id
_entity.type
_entity.pdbx_description
1 polymer ?
#
loop_
_entity_poly.entity_id
_entity_poly.type
_entity_poly.pdbx_seq_one_letter_code
_entity_poly.pdbx_strand_id
1 'polypeptide(L)'
;KFWPQRLPWLLCLAMTATFMHTPPALARGETPVDQLVIGMSMINLLSLDPAGATGLEVSEVNANVYDMLLEQDAARPDQLIAAL
;
A
#
# COMPACT_ATOMS: atom_id res chain seq x y z
N LYS A 1 -21.00 52.75 7.36
CA LYS A 1 -19.92 52.75 6.32
C LYS A 1 -18.58 52.27 6.93
N PHE A 2 -18.54 51.09 7.56
CA PHE A 2 -17.34 50.54 8.22
C PHE A 2 -17.07 49.04 7.92
N TRP A 3 -17.95 48.39 7.13
CA TRP A 3 -17.87 46.96 6.83
C TRP A 3 -16.76 46.52 5.84
N PRO A 4 -16.38 47.29 4.79
CA PRO A 4 -15.49 46.74 3.75
C PRO A 4 -14.01 46.67 4.15
N GLN A 5 -13.58 47.42 5.17
CA GLN A 5 -12.16 47.49 5.57
C GLN A 5 -11.70 46.31 6.45
N ARG A 6 -12.62 45.62 7.12
CA ARG A 6 -12.31 44.49 8.02
C ARG A 6 -12.49 43.13 7.36
N LEU A 7 -13.16 43.10 6.21
CA LEU A 7 -13.36 41.91 5.39
C LEU A 7 -12.05 41.20 4.99
N PRO A 8 -10.98 41.87 4.51
CA PRO A 8 -9.75 41.17 4.13
C PRO A 8 -9.02 40.57 5.34
N TRP A 9 -9.08 41.23 6.51
CA TRP A 9 -8.51 40.71 7.74
C TRP A 9 -9.26 39.48 8.23
N LEU A 10 -10.59 39.49 8.17
CA LEU A 10 -11.43 38.34 8.53
C LEU A 10 -11.20 37.17 7.56
N LEU A 11 -11.00 37.43 6.28
CA LEU A 11 -10.66 36.41 5.28
C LEU A 11 -9.27 35.79 5.53
N CYS A 12 -8.25 36.60 5.83
CA CYS A 12 -6.92 36.10 6.20
C CYS A 12 -6.96 35.26 7.49
N LEU A 13 -7.76 35.67 8.48
CA LEU A 13 -7.94 34.93 9.73
C LEU A 13 -8.67 33.59 9.49
N ALA A 14 -9.66 33.58 8.62
CA ALA A 14 -10.36 32.35 8.23
C ALA A 14 -9.42 31.38 7.47
N MET A 15 -8.59 31.88 6.55
CA MET A 15 -7.63 31.05 5.82
C MET A 15 -6.53 30.48 6.71
N THR A 16 -6.02 31.26 7.67
CA THR A 16 -5.01 30.76 8.61
C THR A 16 -5.59 29.72 9.58
N ALA A 17 -6.86 29.88 9.97
CA ALA A 17 -7.56 28.90 10.79
C ALA A 17 -7.78 27.56 10.08
N THR A 18 -8.05 27.56 8.76
CA THR A 18 -8.22 26.32 7.99
C THR A 18 -6.89 25.60 7.74
N PHE A 19 -5.78 26.32 7.55
CA PHE A 19 -4.45 25.73 7.38
C PHE A 19 -3.88 25.10 8.66
N MET A 20 -4.27 25.58 9.84
CA MET A 20 -3.79 25.04 11.12
C MET A 20 -4.55 23.77 11.56
N HIS A 21 -5.66 23.44 10.90
CA HIS A 21 -6.50 22.29 11.26
C HIS A 21 -6.16 21.01 10.50
N THR A 22 -5.22 21.02 9.54
CA THR A 22 -4.79 19.79 8.88
C THR A 22 -3.98 18.95 9.87
N PRO A 23 -4.47 17.76 10.26
CA PRO A 23 -3.75 16.91 11.19
C PRO A 23 -2.43 16.47 10.55
N PRO A 24 -1.26 16.70 11.19
CA PRO A 24 0.03 16.25 10.65
C PRO A 24 0.11 14.73 10.52
N ALA A 25 -0.78 13.99 11.18
CA ALA A 25 -0.91 12.54 11.04
C ALA A 25 -1.26 12.10 9.60
N LEU A 26 -2.01 12.90 8.84
CA LEU A 26 -2.30 12.61 7.42
C LEU A 26 -1.13 12.93 6.49
N ALA A 27 -0.10 13.62 7.00
CA ALA A 27 1.10 14.00 6.24
C ALA A 27 2.27 13.03 6.43
N ARG A 28 2.12 11.99 7.26
CA ARG A 28 3.11 10.93 7.44
C ARG A 28 2.86 9.88 6.38
N GLY A 29 3.69 9.85 5.35
CA GLY A 29 3.71 8.80 4.33
C GLY A 29 4.20 7.44 4.86
N GLU A 30 3.87 7.12 6.12
CA GLU A 30 4.12 5.81 6.70
C GLU A 30 3.21 4.80 5.99
N THR A 31 3.77 3.65 5.58
CA THR A 31 2.96 2.56 5.05
C THR A 31 1.95 2.13 6.13
N PRO A 32 0.65 1.98 5.79
CA PRO A 32 -0.33 1.47 6.73
C PRO A 32 0.14 0.17 7.40
N VAL A 33 -0.23 -0.04 8.66
CA VAL A 33 0.20 -1.21 9.46
C VAL A 33 -0.09 -2.55 8.79
N ASP A 34 -1.17 -2.63 8.02
CA ASP A 34 -1.61 -3.85 7.33
C ASP A 34 -1.13 -3.93 5.87
N GLN A 35 -0.15 -3.10 5.48
CA GLN A 35 0.37 -3.05 4.12
C GLN A 35 1.86 -3.37 4.09
N LEU A 36 2.22 -4.43 3.36
CA LEU A 36 3.60 -4.77 3.03
C LEU A 36 3.93 -4.29 1.62
N VAL A 37 5.01 -3.51 1.47
CA VAL A 37 5.52 -3.03 0.18
C VAL A 37 6.85 -3.74 -0.12
N ILE A 38 6.91 -4.47 -1.24
CA ILE A 38 8.10 -5.22 -1.68
C ILE A 38 8.57 -4.65 -3.02
N GLY A 39 9.87 -4.36 -3.13
CA GLY A 39 10.51 -3.99 -4.39
C GLY A 39 11.07 -5.23 -5.09
N MET A 40 10.56 -5.57 -6.26
CA MET A 40 10.98 -6.73 -7.05
C MET A 40 11.22 -6.36 -8.52
N SER A 41 12.04 -7.16 -9.21
CA SER A 41 12.28 -7.01 -10.65
C SER A 41 11.10 -7.56 -11.44
N MET A 42 10.53 -6.76 -12.34
CA MET A 42 9.40 -7.18 -13.18
C MET A 42 9.82 -7.68 -14.57
N ILE A 43 11.12 -7.82 -14.84
CA ILE A 43 11.63 -8.10 -16.18
C ILE A 43 11.13 -9.44 -16.75
N ASN A 44 10.90 -10.42 -15.87
CA ASN A 44 10.44 -11.76 -16.24
C ASN A 44 9.00 -12.07 -15.77
N LEU A 45 8.27 -11.09 -15.23
CA LEU A 45 6.87 -11.26 -14.84
C LEU A 45 5.96 -11.07 -16.07
N LEU A 46 5.94 -12.07 -16.94
CA LEU A 46 5.25 -12.03 -18.24
C LEU A 46 3.80 -12.54 -18.18
N SER A 47 3.49 -13.38 -17.20
CA SER A 47 2.16 -13.94 -16.98
C SER A 47 1.95 -14.30 -15.50
N LEU A 48 0.71 -14.15 -15.01
CA LEU A 48 0.26 -14.66 -13.71
C LEU A 48 -0.51 -15.98 -13.84
N ASP A 49 -0.68 -16.51 -15.06
CA ASP A 49 -1.17 -17.87 -15.25
C ASP A 49 -0.05 -18.85 -14.81
N PRO A 50 -0.28 -19.71 -13.80
CA PRO A 50 0.72 -20.68 -13.35
C PRO A 50 1.25 -21.59 -14.48
N ALA A 51 0.41 -21.90 -15.48
CA ALA A 51 0.82 -22.73 -16.61
C ALA A 51 1.74 -22.00 -17.60
N GLY A 52 1.68 -20.66 -17.62
CA GLY A 52 2.52 -19.78 -18.43
C GLY A 52 3.61 -19.06 -17.65
N ALA A 53 3.82 -19.41 -16.37
CA ALA A 53 4.79 -18.76 -15.51
C ALA A 53 6.23 -19.04 -15.98
N THR A 54 7.00 -17.98 -16.18
CA THR A 54 8.42 -18.04 -16.55
C THR A 54 9.25 -17.30 -15.52
N GLY A 55 10.33 -17.91 -15.03
CA GLY A 55 11.18 -17.31 -14.00
C GLY A 55 10.67 -17.54 -12.58
N LEU A 56 11.44 -17.07 -11.60
CA LEU A 56 11.14 -17.29 -10.17
C LEU A 56 10.29 -16.16 -9.58
N GLU A 57 10.32 -14.98 -10.19
CA GLU A 57 9.61 -13.78 -9.73
C GLU A 57 8.08 -13.98 -9.75
N VAL A 58 7.59 -14.75 -10.71
CA VAL A 58 6.16 -15.13 -10.78
C VAL A 58 5.76 -16.00 -9.59
N SER A 59 6.65 -16.84 -9.07
CA SER A 59 6.35 -17.73 -7.93
C SER A 59 6.08 -16.95 -6.65
N GLU A 60 6.76 -15.81 -6.45
CA GLU A 60 6.57 -14.95 -5.28
C GLU A 60 5.16 -14.34 -5.26
N VAL A 61 4.63 -13.97 -6.42
CA VAL A 61 3.26 -13.48 -6.56
C VAL A 61 2.25 -14.62 -6.50
N ASN A 62 2.48 -15.71 -7.25
CA ASN A 62 1.53 -16.81 -7.35
C ASN A 62 1.30 -17.53 -6.01
N ALA A 63 2.33 -17.65 -5.17
CA ALA A 63 2.21 -18.23 -3.83
C ALA A 63 1.25 -17.46 -2.90
N ASN A 64 0.92 -16.21 -3.23
CA ASN A 64 0.00 -15.38 -2.44
C ASN A 64 -1.37 -15.18 -3.12
N VAL A 65 -1.51 -15.58 -4.38
CA VAL A 65 -2.74 -15.35 -5.19
C VAL A 65 -3.46 -16.66 -5.50
N TYR A 66 -2.73 -17.76 -5.68
CA TYR A 66 -3.29 -19.08 -5.94
C TYR A 66 -3.08 -19.99 -4.76
N ASP A 67 -4.07 -20.84 -4.53
CA ASP A 67 -3.99 -21.93 -3.56
C ASP A 67 -3.56 -23.23 -4.26
N MET A 68 -2.98 -24.15 -3.50
CA MET A 68 -2.51 -25.47 -3.96
C MET A 68 -3.08 -26.57 -3.06
N LEU A 69 -2.89 -27.84 -3.43
CA LEU A 69 -3.25 -28.96 -2.55
C LEU A 69 -2.29 -29.10 -1.36
N LEU A 70 -1.05 -28.63 -1.54
CA LEU A 70 0.01 -28.62 -0.54
C LEU A 70 0.71 -27.26 -0.57
N GLU A 71 1.10 -26.78 0.60
CA GLU A 71 1.88 -25.55 0.76
C GLU A 71 3.14 -25.83 1.61
N GLN A 72 4.17 -24.99 1.50
CA GLN A 72 5.34 -25.06 2.38
C GLN A 72 5.01 -24.43 3.74
N ASP A 73 5.41 -25.08 4.84
CA ASP A 73 5.29 -24.50 6.19
C ASP A 73 6.21 -23.27 6.32
N ALA A 74 5.63 -22.09 6.58
CA ALA A 74 6.39 -20.84 6.74
C ALA A 74 7.42 -20.90 7.88
N ALA A 75 7.16 -21.68 8.93
CA ALA A 75 8.10 -21.88 10.03
C ALA A 75 9.15 -22.96 9.74
N ARG A 76 8.86 -23.90 8.83
CA ARG A 76 9.71 -25.04 8.45
C ARG A 76 9.62 -25.30 6.94
N PRO A 77 10.34 -24.52 6.10
CA PRO A 77 10.17 -24.55 4.64
C PRO A 77 10.51 -25.88 3.96
N ASP A 78 11.18 -26.78 4.68
CA ASP A 78 11.47 -28.16 4.29
C ASP A 78 10.25 -29.10 4.42
N GLN A 79 9.17 -28.65 5.06
CA GLN A 79 7.96 -29.43 5.29
C GLN A 79 6.81 -28.93 4.40
N LEU A 80 6.11 -29.89 3.79
CA LEU A 80 4.86 -29.65 3.09
C LEU A 80 3.68 -29.95 4.02
N ILE A 81 2.74 -29.01 4.09
CA ILE A 81 1.49 -29.14 4.81
C ILE A 81 0.33 -29.22 3.83
N ALA A 82 -0.76 -29.85 4.27
CA ALA A 82 -1.99 -29.85 3.48
C ALA A 82 -2.53 -28.42 3.37
N ALA A 83 -2.85 -28.04 2.14
CA ALA A 83 -3.65 -26.88 1.82
C ALA A 83 -5.04 -27.37 1.35
N LEU A 84 -5.68 -26.75 0.36
CA LEU A 84 -7.06 -27.00 -0.05
C LEU A 84 -7.44 -28.48 -0.27
#